data_AF-A0A7Y2TZQ4-F1
#
_entry.id   AF-A0A7Y2TZQ4-F1
#
_cell.length_a   1.000
_cell.length_b   1.000
_cell.length_c   1.000
_cell.angle_alpha   90.00
_cell.angle_beta   90.00
_cell.angle_gamma   90.00
#
_symmetry.space_group_name_H-M   'P 1'
#
loop_
_entity.id
_entity.type
_entity.pdbx_description
1 polymer ?
#
loop_
_entity_poly.entity_id
_entity_poly.type
_entity_poly.pdbx_seq_one_letter_code
_entity_poly.pdbx_strand_id
1 'polypeptide(L)'
;MNRLHARIASFSRPATAFSTTPEPRTIGSFARGRQITGGNFLFAGFLVEAPDTAIWDLPMPDEGFETEIHGFTWLDDLAAVGDHHATKRAQDWTHAWIAKNGRGAGPGWTPDLTGRRLIRWINHAILLLNGQEREVSEAYFRSLAAQTIFLSRRWKAASPGLPRFEALTGLIYAGLALDGMDAHVGHATRALAQECSREIDADGGLSTRNPEELLEVFTLLNWAAAALQDMGQSPGVAHIAAIEAVAPVLRALRHADGGLARFHGGGRGLEGRLDRSLASSGVKAVSNEGLAMGYARISHGRTSVIADAARPPRAEASANGHASTLAFELTSGRRPVIVNCGSGATFGKSWRRAGRATPSHSTLGLEGLSSSRLGTAGKLIERA
;
A
#
# COMPACT_ATOMS: atom_id res chain seq x y z
N MET A 1 -12.92 20.39 -3.16
CA MET A 1 -13.64 19.76 -4.29
C MET A 1 -14.07 18.30 -4.03
N ASN A 2 -13.28 17.46 -3.35
CA ASN A 2 -13.62 16.02 -3.20
C ASN A 2 -15.01 15.77 -2.57
N ARG A 3 -15.36 16.47 -1.48
CA ARG A 3 -16.68 16.34 -0.82
C ARG A 3 -17.87 16.58 -1.76
N LEU A 4 -17.77 17.54 -2.67
CA LEU A 4 -18.83 17.83 -3.63
C LEU A 4 -19.02 16.66 -4.60
N HIS A 5 -17.92 16.18 -5.21
CA HIS A 5 -17.98 15.03 -6.11
C HIS A 5 -18.45 13.75 -5.41
N ALA A 6 -18.06 13.55 -4.15
CA ALA A 6 -18.49 12.42 -3.33
C ALA A 6 -20.01 12.45 -3.07
N ARG A 7 -20.54 13.61 -2.67
CA ARG A 7 -21.99 13.80 -2.51
C ARG A 7 -22.75 13.56 -3.80
N ILE A 8 -22.30 14.12 -4.92
CA ILE A 8 -22.92 13.92 -6.23
C ILE A 8 -22.89 12.43 -6.61
N ALA A 9 -21.78 11.74 -6.39
CA ALA A 9 -21.65 10.31 -6.67
C ALA A 9 -22.57 9.46 -5.78
N SER A 10 -22.89 9.88 -4.56
CA SER A 10 -23.82 9.14 -3.69
C SER A 10 -25.28 9.12 -4.18
N PHE A 11 -25.63 9.96 -5.17
CA PHE A 11 -26.96 10.00 -5.79
C PHE A 11 -27.06 9.20 -7.09
N SER A 12 -25.97 8.58 -7.56
CA SER A 12 -26.01 7.80 -8.81
C SER A 12 -26.79 6.50 -8.65
N ARG A 13 -27.31 5.97 -9.76
CA ARG A 13 -27.91 4.63 -9.79
C ARG A 13 -26.88 3.60 -9.33
N PRO A 14 -27.24 2.73 -8.38
CA PRO A 14 -26.28 1.81 -7.80
C PRO A 14 -26.07 0.59 -8.67
N ALA A 15 -24.87 0.01 -8.56
CA ALA A 15 -24.68 -1.40 -8.88
C ALA A 15 -25.57 -2.22 -7.94
N THR A 16 -26.16 -3.29 -8.45
CA THR A 16 -27.09 -4.14 -7.70
C THR A 16 -26.49 -5.48 -7.32
N ALA A 17 -25.39 -5.88 -7.97
CA ALA A 17 -24.70 -7.14 -7.72
C ALA A 17 -23.24 -7.09 -8.22
N PHE A 18 -22.47 -8.10 -7.82
CA PHE A 18 -21.21 -8.43 -8.48
C PHE A 18 -21.49 -9.23 -9.78
N SER A 19 -20.83 -8.87 -10.87
CA SER A 19 -20.77 -9.66 -12.10
C SER A 19 -19.76 -10.80 -11.98
N THR A 20 -18.69 -10.59 -11.20
CA THR A 20 -17.68 -11.58 -10.84
C THR A 20 -17.23 -11.36 -9.40
N THR A 21 -16.89 -12.45 -8.70
CA THR A 21 -16.31 -12.37 -7.35
C THR A 21 -14.80 -12.58 -7.46
N PRO A 22 -13.96 -11.55 -7.26
CA PRO A 22 -12.52 -11.73 -7.27
C PRO A 22 -12.10 -12.54 -6.04
N GLU A 23 -11.24 -13.53 -6.25
CA GLU A 23 -10.58 -14.23 -5.15
C GLU A 23 -9.80 -13.23 -4.28
N PRO A 24 -9.83 -13.33 -2.94
CA PRO A 24 -9.07 -12.45 -2.07
C PRO A 24 -7.56 -12.59 -2.32
N ARG A 25 -6.94 -11.55 -2.88
CA ARG A 25 -5.49 -11.54 -3.19
C ARG A 25 -4.64 -10.87 -2.10
N THR A 26 -5.26 -10.14 -1.18
CA THR A 26 -4.56 -9.42 -0.10
C THR A 26 -4.06 -10.36 0.99
N ILE A 27 -3.01 -9.94 1.69
CA ILE A 27 -2.45 -10.62 2.86
C ILE A 27 -2.45 -9.63 4.01
N GLY A 28 -3.13 -9.99 5.10
CA GLY A 28 -3.07 -9.28 6.38
C GLY A 28 -2.18 -9.95 7.41
N SER A 29 -1.97 -9.27 8.53
CA SER A 29 -1.21 -9.74 9.67
C SER A 29 -2.13 -10.30 10.76
N PHE A 30 -1.98 -11.59 11.05
CA PHE A 30 -2.70 -12.24 12.15
C PHE A 30 -2.51 -11.54 13.50
N ALA A 31 -1.27 -11.11 13.79
CA ALA A 31 -0.94 -10.42 15.04
C ALA A 31 -1.66 -9.07 15.17
N ARG A 32 -1.64 -8.24 14.11
CA ARG A 32 -2.38 -6.98 14.08
C ARG A 32 -3.89 -7.21 14.20
N GLY A 33 -4.42 -8.22 13.50
CA GLY A 33 -5.84 -8.58 13.59
C GLY A 33 -6.25 -8.93 15.01
N ARG A 34 -5.45 -9.74 15.73
CA ARG A 34 -5.69 -10.06 17.14
C ARG A 34 -5.65 -8.83 18.05
N GLN A 35 -4.73 -7.90 17.82
CA GLN A 35 -4.67 -6.65 18.57
C GLN A 35 -5.94 -5.80 18.38
N ILE A 36 -6.36 -5.62 17.13
CA ILE A 36 -7.56 -4.84 16.77
C ILE A 36 -8.83 -5.49 17.30
N THR A 37 -8.95 -6.82 17.20
CA THR A 37 -10.08 -7.57 17.78
C THR A 37 -10.11 -7.46 19.30
N GLY A 38 -8.96 -7.34 19.96
CA GLY A 38 -8.85 -7.06 21.40
C GLY A 38 -9.08 -5.59 21.79
N GLY A 39 -9.35 -4.69 20.83
CA GLY A 39 -9.53 -3.26 21.07
C GLY A 39 -8.25 -2.45 21.22
N ASN A 40 -7.12 -3.00 20.82
CA ASN A 40 -5.85 -2.27 20.76
C ASN A 40 -5.65 -1.74 19.33
N PHE A 41 -5.99 -0.48 19.12
CA PHE A 41 -5.94 0.17 17.81
C PHE A 41 -4.62 0.93 17.66
N LEU A 42 -3.65 0.31 16.99
CA LEU A 42 -2.36 0.93 16.65
C LEU A 42 -2.35 1.38 15.19
N PHE A 43 -2.56 2.68 14.95
CA PHE A 43 -2.54 3.28 13.61
C PHE A 43 -1.69 4.55 13.62
N ALA A 44 -0.91 4.78 12.56
CA ALA A 44 -0.02 5.93 12.40
C ALA A 44 0.88 6.24 13.61
N GLY A 45 1.19 5.22 14.42
CA GLY A 45 1.97 5.33 15.64
C GLY A 45 1.24 5.81 16.89
N PHE A 46 -0.09 5.89 16.86
CA PHE A 46 -0.92 6.13 18.02
C PHE A 46 -1.62 4.84 18.43
N LEU A 47 -1.49 4.48 19.71
CA LEU A 47 -2.21 3.37 20.33
C LEU A 47 -3.44 3.93 21.06
N VAL A 48 -4.61 3.41 20.71
CA VAL A 48 -5.86 3.64 21.45
C VAL A 48 -6.35 2.31 21.98
N GLU A 49 -6.51 2.20 23.29
CA GLU A 49 -7.05 1.01 23.95
C GLU A 49 -8.53 1.23 24.24
N ALA A 50 -9.40 0.49 23.53
CA ALA A 50 -10.85 0.64 23.60
C ALA A 50 -11.55 -0.69 23.24
N PRO A 51 -11.55 -1.71 24.13
CA PRO A 51 -12.09 -3.05 23.89
C PRO A 51 -13.55 -3.05 23.43
N ASP A 52 -14.37 -2.19 24.03
CA ASP A 52 -15.83 -2.14 23.85
C ASP A 52 -16.29 -0.97 22.96
N THR A 53 -15.38 -0.35 22.21
CA THR A 53 -15.70 0.80 21.34
C THR A 53 -15.60 0.41 19.87
N ALA A 54 -16.58 0.81 19.08
CA ALA A 54 -16.53 0.64 17.64
C ALA A 54 -15.43 1.52 17.03
N ILE A 55 -14.79 1.06 15.96
CA ILE A 55 -13.62 1.73 15.36
C ILE A 55 -13.91 3.19 14.93
N TRP A 56 -15.17 3.53 14.66
CA TRP A 56 -15.60 4.87 14.21
C TRP A 56 -15.97 5.84 15.34
N ASP A 57 -15.96 5.37 16.58
CA ASP A 57 -16.28 6.14 17.79
C ASP A 57 -15.03 6.39 18.65
N LEU A 58 -13.86 6.02 18.15
CA LEU A 58 -12.57 6.30 18.77
C LEU A 58 -12.25 7.81 18.77
N PRO A 59 -11.47 8.31 19.73
CA PRO A 59 -11.16 9.74 19.90
C PRO A 59 -10.27 10.39 18.82
N MET A 60 -9.97 9.69 17.71
CA MET A 60 -9.17 10.17 16.55
C MET A 60 -8.01 11.12 16.92
N PRO A 61 -6.95 10.63 17.58
CA PRO A 61 -5.91 11.48 18.18
C PRO A 61 -5.04 12.26 17.18
N ASP A 62 -5.02 11.86 15.90
CA ASP A 62 -4.24 12.51 14.84
C ASP A 62 -4.87 12.27 13.46
N GLU A 63 -4.63 13.17 12.51
CA GLU A 63 -5.10 13.04 11.12
C GLU A 63 -4.55 11.77 10.45
N GLY A 64 -3.31 11.37 10.75
CA GLY A 64 -2.71 10.15 10.23
C GLY A 64 -3.44 8.89 10.73
N PHE A 65 -3.88 8.89 12.00
CA PHE A 65 -4.66 7.81 12.58
C PHE A 65 -6.01 7.67 11.88
N GLU A 66 -6.74 8.78 11.72
CA GLU A 66 -8.03 8.80 11.02
C GLU A 66 -7.89 8.40 9.54
N THR A 67 -6.82 8.85 8.88
CA THR A 67 -6.51 8.50 7.48
C THR A 67 -6.26 6.99 7.32
N GLU A 68 -5.48 6.37 8.21
CA GLU A 68 -5.19 4.93 8.12
C GLU A 68 -6.46 4.08 8.34
N ILE A 69 -7.29 4.44 9.30
CA ILE A 69 -8.57 3.73 9.56
C ILE A 69 -9.50 3.83 8.34
N HIS A 70 -9.62 5.01 7.73
CA HIS A 70 -10.43 5.20 6.52
C HIS A 70 -9.91 4.49 5.27
N GLY A 71 -8.67 3.98 5.33
CA GLY A 71 -8.07 3.14 4.29
C GLY A 71 -8.47 1.66 4.34
N PHE A 72 -9.12 1.18 5.41
CA PHE A 72 -9.59 -0.21 5.53
C PHE A 72 -8.51 -1.29 5.37
N THR A 73 -7.23 -0.96 5.59
CA THR A 73 -6.15 -1.97 5.58
C THR A 73 -6.31 -2.98 6.72
N TRP A 74 -6.93 -2.56 7.83
CA TRP A 74 -7.30 -3.44 8.95
C TRP A 74 -8.24 -4.58 8.54
N LEU A 75 -8.95 -4.48 7.41
CA LEU A 75 -9.83 -5.55 6.94
C LEU A 75 -9.02 -6.78 6.52
N ASP A 76 -7.85 -6.57 5.91
CA ASP A 76 -6.92 -7.66 5.60
C ASP A 76 -6.47 -8.37 6.88
N ASP A 77 -6.17 -7.60 7.94
CA ASP A 77 -5.73 -8.11 9.24
C ASP A 77 -6.84 -8.91 9.96
N LEU A 78 -8.09 -8.44 9.93
CA LEU A 78 -9.23 -9.18 10.49
C LEU A 78 -9.53 -10.46 9.72
N ALA A 79 -9.46 -10.42 8.39
CA ALA A 79 -9.62 -11.60 7.55
C ALA A 79 -8.55 -12.66 7.83
N ALA A 80 -7.31 -12.24 8.15
CA ALA A 80 -6.24 -13.15 8.53
C ALA A 80 -6.49 -13.87 9.87
N VAL A 81 -7.27 -13.27 10.80
CA VAL A 81 -7.69 -13.92 12.05
C VAL A 81 -8.81 -14.93 11.80
N GLY A 82 -9.82 -14.54 11.01
CA GLY A 82 -10.85 -15.45 10.50
C GLY A 82 -11.82 -16.04 11.54
N ASP A 83 -11.75 -15.65 12.81
CA ASP A 83 -12.71 -16.08 13.83
C ASP A 83 -14.05 -15.32 13.71
N HIS A 84 -15.07 -15.81 14.42
CA HIS A 84 -16.41 -15.21 14.39
C HIS A 84 -16.41 -13.76 14.89
N HIS A 85 -15.60 -13.43 15.89
CA HIS A 85 -15.53 -12.07 16.45
C HIS A 85 -14.88 -11.09 15.47
N ALA A 86 -13.79 -11.48 14.81
CA ALA A 86 -13.11 -10.70 13.79
C ALA A 86 -14.01 -10.47 12.58
N THR A 87 -14.70 -11.52 12.12
CA THR A 87 -15.69 -11.43 11.03
C THR A 87 -16.82 -10.47 11.38
N LYS A 88 -17.41 -10.60 12.57
CA LYS A 88 -18.48 -9.71 13.04
C LYS A 88 -18.01 -8.25 13.13
N ARG A 89 -16.82 -7.98 13.71
CA ARG A 89 -16.24 -6.62 13.76
C ARG A 89 -16.02 -6.04 12.37
N ALA A 90 -15.51 -6.83 11.43
CA ALA A 90 -15.32 -6.39 10.05
C ALA A 90 -16.62 -5.97 9.38
N GLN A 91 -17.69 -6.78 9.55
CA GLN A 91 -19.02 -6.47 9.05
C GLN A 91 -19.59 -5.22 9.73
N ASP A 92 -19.70 -5.22 11.07
CA ASP A 92 -20.30 -4.13 11.86
C ASP A 92 -19.62 -2.79 11.56
N TRP A 93 -18.28 -2.76 11.52
CA TRP A 93 -17.53 -1.55 11.23
C TRP A 93 -17.69 -1.11 9.78
N THR A 94 -17.72 -2.01 8.81
CA THR A 94 -17.97 -1.63 7.41
C THR A 94 -19.35 -0.99 7.25
N HIS A 95 -20.39 -1.58 7.84
CA HIS A 95 -21.75 -1.06 7.80
C HIS A 95 -21.90 0.27 8.55
N ALA A 96 -21.25 0.42 9.72
CA ALA A 96 -21.21 1.69 10.43
C ALA A 96 -20.54 2.80 9.60
N TRP A 97 -19.49 2.48 8.84
CA TRP A 97 -18.88 3.43 7.92
C TRP A 97 -19.83 3.84 6.81
N ILE A 98 -20.56 2.89 6.21
CA ILE A 98 -21.56 3.16 5.17
C ILE A 98 -22.65 4.09 5.72
N ALA A 99 -23.16 3.82 6.92
CA ALA A 99 -24.19 4.63 7.55
C ALA A 99 -23.71 6.08 7.82
N LYS A 100 -22.49 6.24 8.35
CA LYS A 100 -21.92 7.54 8.73
C LYS A 100 -21.42 8.36 7.54
N ASN A 101 -20.77 7.71 6.57
CA ASN A 101 -19.99 8.37 5.51
C ASN A 101 -20.49 8.08 4.09
N GLY A 102 -21.37 7.09 3.89
CA GLY A 102 -21.75 6.60 2.55
C GLY A 102 -22.42 7.65 1.64
N ARG A 103 -22.96 8.73 2.21
CA ARG A 103 -23.55 9.87 1.48
C ARG A 103 -22.52 10.93 1.04
N GLY A 104 -21.25 10.57 0.91
CA GLY A 104 -20.19 11.52 0.56
C GLY A 104 -19.80 12.46 1.72
N ALA A 105 -20.02 12.03 2.97
CA ALA A 105 -19.72 12.80 4.18
C ALA A 105 -18.43 12.31 4.85
N GLY A 106 -17.83 13.15 5.69
CA GLY A 106 -16.64 12.80 6.47
C GLY A 106 -15.30 12.87 5.72
N PRO A 107 -14.19 12.50 6.38
CA PRO A 107 -12.84 12.60 5.84
C PRO A 107 -12.44 11.46 4.89
N GLY A 108 -13.15 10.32 4.92
CA GLY A 108 -12.81 9.14 4.11
C GLY A 108 -12.99 9.25 2.58
N TRP A 109 -13.45 10.40 2.06
CA TRP A 109 -13.66 10.66 0.64
C TRP A 109 -12.50 11.41 -0.01
N THR A 110 -11.34 10.78 -0.05
CA THR A 110 -10.19 11.18 -0.86
C THR A 110 -9.90 10.11 -1.91
N PRO A 111 -9.39 10.46 -3.10
CA PRO A 111 -9.07 9.45 -4.11
C PRO A 111 -8.05 8.42 -3.60
N ASP A 112 -7.07 8.85 -2.79
CA ASP A 112 -6.07 8.02 -2.10
C ASP A 112 -6.75 6.92 -1.28
N LEU A 113 -7.69 7.30 -0.40
CA LEU A 113 -8.37 6.35 0.50
C LEU A 113 -9.43 5.52 -0.21
N THR A 114 -10.17 6.12 -1.16
CA THR A 114 -11.25 5.43 -1.86
C THR A 114 -10.72 4.31 -2.74
N GLY A 115 -9.62 4.52 -3.47
CA GLY A 115 -9.00 3.46 -4.27
C GLY A 115 -8.60 2.28 -3.41
N ARG A 116 -7.90 2.58 -2.32
CA ARG A 116 -7.47 1.60 -1.34
C ARG A 116 -8.66 0.84 -0.75
N ARG A 117 -9.70 1.53 -0.30
CA ARG A 117 -10.91 0.92 0.29
C ARG A 117 -11.68 0.04 -0.69
N LEU A 118 -11.84 0.47 -1.95
CA LEU A 118 -12.49 -0.33 -3.00
C LEU A 118 -11.81 -1.70 -3.16
N ILE A 119 -10.48 -1.73 -3.24
CA ILE A 119 -9.71 -2.99 -3.36
C ILE A 119 -10.05 -3.94 -2.21
N ARG A 120 -10.03 -3.45 -0.95
CA ARG A 120 -10.23 -4.31 0.23
C ARG A 120 -11.68 -4.76 0.35
N TRP A 121 -12.65 -3.87 0.08
CA TRP A 121 -14.07 -4.25 0.10
C TRP A 121 -14.37 -5.33 -0.94
N ILE A 122 -13.89 -5.15 -2.17
CA ILE A 122 -14.12 -6.13 -3.24
C ILE A 122 -13.44 -7.47 -2.92
N ASN A 123 -12.17 -7.45 -2.48
CA ASN A 123 -11.45 -8.68 -2.14
C ASN A 123 -12.09 -9.42 -0.95
N HIS A 124 -12.70 -8.71 0.00
CA HIS A 124 -13.33 -9.32 1.18
C HIS A 124 -14.86 -9.34 1.08
N ALA A 125 -15.40 -9.27 -0.13
CA ALA A 125 -16.85 -9.23 -0.36
C ALA A 125 -17.58 -10.42 0.28
N ILE A 126 -17.03 -11.63 0.17
CA ILE A 126 -17.60 -12.84 0.78
C ILE A 126 -17.68 -12.68 2.30
N LEU A 127 -16.59 -12.25 2.94
CA LEU A 127 -16.54 -12.03 4.39
C LEU A 127 -17.54 -10.95 4.82
N LEU A 128 -17.66 -9.86 4.06
CA LEU A 128 -18.52 -8.74 4.41
C LEU A 128 -20.02 -9.01 4.19
N LEU A 129 -20.37 -9.82 3.18
CA LEU A 129 -21.75 -10.09 2.78
C LEU A 129 -22.31 -11.40 3.35
N ASN A 130 -21.46 -12.31 3.83
CA ASN A 130 -21.92 -13.59 4.35
C ASN A 130 -22.88 -13.40 5.54
N GLY A 131 -24.09 -13.96 5.41
CA GLY A 131 -25.15 -13.88 6.43
C GLY A 131 -25.81 -12.50 6.57
N GLN A 132 -25.56 -11.56 5.67
CA GLN A 132 -26.18 -10.23 5.72
C GLN A 132 -27.57 -10.22 5.10
N GLU A 133 -28.45 -9.37 5.65
CA GLU A 133 -29.77 -9.11 5.08
C GLU A 133 -29.67 -8.39 3.73
N ARG A 134 -30.76 -8.43 2.96
CA ARG A 134 -30.80 -7.84 1.62
C ARG A 134 -30.57 -6.34 1.66
N GLU A 135 -31.20 -5.63 2.58
CA GLU A 135 -31.12 -4.18 2.74
C GLU A 135 -29.68 -3.72 3.01
N VAL A 136 -28.97 -4.50 3.81
CA VAL A 136 -27.56 -4.29 4.18
C VAL A 136 -26.66 -4.51 2.97
N SER A 137 -26.87 -5.62 2.25
CA SER A 137 -26.16 -5.95 1.02
C SER A 137 -26.36 -4.88 -0.06
N GLU A 138 -27.60 -4.40 -0.24
CA GLU A 138 -27.88 -3.32 -1.19
C GLU A 138 -27.22 -2.00 -0.77
N ALA A 139 -27.15 -1.68 0.53
CA ALA A 139 -26.43 -0.49 1.01
C ALA A 139 -24.93 -0.57 0.72
N TYR A 140 -24.35 -1.76 0.85
CA TYR A 140 -22.96 -2.05 0.49
C TYR A 140 -22.71 -1.81 -1.00
N PHE A 141 -23.52 -2.38 -1.90
CA PHE A 141 -23.37 -2.18 -3.34
C PHE A 141 -23.61 -0.73 -3.78
N ARG A 142 -24.60 -0.05 -3.18
CA ARG A 142 -24.80 1.40 -3.38
C ARG A 142 -23.56 2.19 -3.04
N SER A 143 -22.92 1.89 -1.91
CA SER A 143 -21.71 2.58 -1.47
C SER A 143 -20.52 2.29 -2.39
N LEU A 144 -20.33 1.04 -2.82
CA LEU A 144 -19.28 0.69 -3.79
C LEU A 144 -19.45 1.46 -5.10
N ALA A 145 -20.66 1.48 -5.69
CA ALA A 145 -20.93 2.21 -6.92
C ALA A 145 -20.64 3.72 -6.79
N ALA A 146 -21.07 4.35 -5.70
CA ALA A 146 -20.79 5.77 -5.42
C ALA A 146 -19.29 6.04 -5.30
N GLN A 147 -18.55 5.14 -4.66
CA GLN A 147 -17.09 5.23 -4.54
C GLN A 147 -16.40 5.10 -5.90
N THR A 148 -16.83 4.17 -6.74
CA THR A 148 -16.34 3.98 -8.11
C THR A 148 -16.55 5.23 -8.97
N ILE A 149 -17.74 5.82 -8.93
CA ILE A 149 -18.08 7.02 -9.70
C ILE A 149 -17.33 8.25 -9.19
N PHE A 150 -17.15 8.38 -7.88
CA PHE A 150 -16.30 9.41 -7.31
C PHE A 150 -14.87 9.26 -7.81
N LEU A 151 -14.32 8.05 -7.75
CA LEU A 151 -12.93 7.78 -8.08
C LEU A 151 -12.66 7.95 -9.57
N SER A 152 -13.57 7.52 -10.45
CA SER A 152 -13.46 7.70 -11.91
C SER A 152 -13.33 9.18 -12.31
N ARG A 153 -13.93 10.08 -11.53
CA ARG A 153 -13.83 11.55 -11.73
C ARG A 153 -12.64 12.20 -11.03
N ARG A 154 -12.05 11.56 -10.02
CA ARG A 154 -11.11 12.21 -9.08
C ARG A 154 -9.75 11.52 -8.95
N TRP A 155 -9.51 10.37 -9.57
CA TRP A 155 -8.25 9.62 -9.46
C TRP A 155 -7.01 10.47 -9.78
N LYS A 156 -7.10 11.43 -10.70
CA LYS A 156 -5.98 12.35 -11.04
C LYS A 156 -5.54 13.25 -9.88
N ALA A 157 -6.42 13.47 -8.92
CA ALA A 157 -6.12 14.23 -7.70
C ALA A 157 -5.57 13.36 -6.57
N ALA A 158 -5.41 12.04 -6.79
CA ALA A 158 -4.65 11.21 -5.88
C ALA A 158 -3.20 11.70 -5.82
N SER A 159 -2.61 11.62 -4.64
CA SER A 159 -1.18 11.88 -4.47
C SER A 159 -0.37 11.01 -5.45
N PRO A 160 0.70 11.54 -6.08
CA PRO A 160 1.57 10.75 -6.96
C PRO A 160 2.17 9.52 -6.25
N GLY A 161 2.62 8.53 -7.02
CA GLY A 161 3.19 7.30 -6.50
C GLY A 161 2.12 6.30 -6.05
N LEU A 162 2.39 5.57 -4.97
CA LEU A 162 1.54 4.47 -4.48
C LEU A 162 0.03 4.82 -4.39
N PRO A 163 -0.41 5.98 -3.85
CA PRO A 163 -1.84 6.29 -3.74
C PRO A 163 -2.56 6.35 -5.09
N ARG A 164 -1.87 6.76 -6.16
CA ARG A 164 -2.43 6.79 -7.50
C ARG A 164 -2.50 5.40 -8.14
N PHE A 165 -1.52 4.54 -7.88
CA PHE A 165 -1.62 3.12 -8.22
C PHE A 165 -2.79 2.45 -7.51
N GLU A 166 -2.99 2.70 -6.20
CA GLU A 166 -4.15 2.19 -5.46
C GLU A 166 -5.48 2.71 -6.03
N ALA A 167 -5.55 4.00 -6.39
CA ALA A 167 -6.72 4.60 -7.05
C ALA A 167 -7.07 3.91 -8.38
N LEU A 168 -6.07 3.70 -9.24
CA LEU A 168 -6.30 3.12 -10.57
C LEU A 168 -6.61 1.62 -10.48
N THR A 169 -5.89 0.87 -9.65
CA THR A 169 -6.17 -0.55 -9.41
C THR A 169 -7.56 -0.74 -8.78
N GLY A 170 -7.95 0.08 -7.80
CA GLY A 170 -9.28 0.04 -7.21
C GLY A 170 -10.39 0.34 -8.23
N LEU A 171 -10.16 1.26 -9.17
CA LEU A 171 -11.10 1.55 -10.24
C LEU A 171 -11.22 0.40 -11.25
N ILE A 172 -10.12 -0.28 -11.59
CA ILE A 172 -10.13 -1.48 -12.43
C ILE A 172 -10.92 -2.60 -11.74
N TYR A 173 -10.61 -2.90 -10.48
CA TYR A 173 -11.33 -3.92 -9.71
C TYR A 173 -12.82 -3.64 -9.65
N ALA A 174 -13.19 -2.40 -9.31
CA ALA A 174 -14.59 -2.02 -9.23
C ALA A 174 -15.30 -2.09 -10.59
N GLY A 175 -14.64 -1.69 -11.67
CA GLY A 175 -15.20 -1.76 -13.02
C GLY A 175 -15.37 -3.20 -13.52
N LEU A 176 -14.49 -4.13 -13.12
CA LEU A 176 -14.58 -5.54 -13.51
C LEU A 176 -15.59 -6.32 -12.65
N ALA A 177 -15.67 -5.99 -11.35
CA ALA A 177 -16.50 -6.74 -10.41
C ALA A 177 -17.94 -6.25 -10.33
N LEU A 178 -18.21 -4.94 -10.46
CA LEU A 178 -19.56 -4.38 -10.25
C LEU A 178 -20.35 -4.30 -11.55
N ASP A 179 -21.61 -4.74 -11.51
CA ASP A 179 -22.52 -4.61 -12.63
C ASP A 179 -22.75 -3.12 -13.00
N GLY A 180 -22.72 -2.83 -14.31
CA GLY A 180 -22.87 -1.48 -14.86
C GLY A 180 -21.68 -0.52 -14.68
N MET A 181 -20.50 -1.00 -14.27
CA MET A 181 -19.29 -0.18 -14.07
C MET A 181 -18.15 -0.50 -15.05
N ASP A 182 -18.36 -1.42 -15.98
CA ASP A 182 -17.41 -1.92 -16.98
C ASP A 182 -16.82 -0.81 -17.87
N ALA A 183 -17.62 0.22 -18.18
CA ALA A 183 -17.20 1.37 -18.98
C ALA A 183 -15.98 2.12 -18.40
N HIS A 184 -15.69 1.97 -17.10
CA HIS A 184 -14.53 2.59 -16.46
C HIS A 184 -13.22 1.82 -16.67
N VAL A 185 -13.28 0.53 -16.96
CA VAL A 185 -12.10 -0.37 -17.02
C VAL A 185 -11.11 0.10 -18.08
N GLY A 186 -11.58 0.32 -19.32
CA GLY A 186 -10.71 0.72 -20.43
C GLY A 186 -9.95 2.03 -20.17
N HIS A 187 -10.60 3.02 -19.54
CA HIS A 187 -9.93 4.26 -19.17
C HIS A 187 -8.91 4.05 -18.04
N ALA A 188 -9.29 3.30 -17.01
CA ALA A 188 -8.43 3.03 -15.85
C ALA A 188 -7.18 2.22 -16.26
N THR A 189 -7.31 1.22 -17.14
CA THR A 189 -6.18 0.43 -17.66
C THR A 189 -5.19 1.30 -18.44
N ARG A 190 -5.67 2.21 -19.30
CA ARG A 190 -4.79 3.15 -20.01
C ARG A 190 -4.10 4.12 -19.05
N ALA A 191 -4.84 4.63 -18.06
CA ALA A 191 -4.29 5.51 -17.05
C ALA A 191 -3.24 4.81 -16.17
N LEU A 192 -3.45 3.54 -15.81
CA LEU A 192 -2.48 2.73 -15.07
C LEU A 192 -1.19 2.51 -15.88
N ALA A 193 -1.31 2.22 -17.17
CA ALA A 193 -0.16 2.09 -18.05
C ALA A 193 0.63 3.42 -18.15
N GLN A 194 -0.06 4.56 -18.26
CA GLN A 194 0.59 5.88 -18.24
C GLN A 194 1.27 6.18 -16.90
N GLU A 195 0.65 5.77 -15.80
CA GLU A 195 1.23 5.89 -14.46
C GLU A 195 2.52 5.07 -14.32
N CYS A 196 2.53 3.83 -14.84
CA CYS A 196 3.71 2.98 -14.89
C CYS A 196 4.86 3.69 -15.62
N SER A 197 4.62 4.23 -16.82
CA SER A 197 5.63 4.96 -17.59
C SER A 197 6.14 6.24 -16.91
N ARG A 198 5.39 6.81 -15.96
CA ARG A 198 5.78 8.04 -15.28
C ARG A 198 6.58 7.79 -14.01
N GLU A 199 6.17 6.80 -13.23
CA GLU A 199 6.71 6.59 -11.88
C GLU A 199 7.81 5.51 -11.83
N ILE A 200 7.80 4.57 -12.77
CA ILE A 200 8.77 3.46 -12.85
C ILE A 200 9.78 3.78 -13.95
N ASP A 201 11.05 3.87 -13.57
CA ASP A 201 12.13 4.14 -14.53
C ASP A 201 12.46 2.91 -15.41
N ALA A 202 13.34 3.09 -16.38
CA ALA A 202 13.73 2.04 -17.32
C ALA A 202 14.40 0.83 -16.63
N ASP A 203 14.97 1.05 -15.44
CA ASP A 203 15.65 0.03 -14.64
C ASP A 203 14.67 -0.66 -13.66
N GLY A 204 13.38 -0.30 -13.66
CA GLY A 204 12.35 -0.88 -12.80
C GLY A 204 12.32 -0.29 -11.39
N GLY A 205 12.90 0.89 -11.18
CA GLY A 205 12.98 1.58 -9.90
C GLY A 205 11.94 2.68 -9.68
N LEU A 206 11.73 3.04 -8.42
CA LEU A 206 10.98 4.25 -8.01
C LEU A 206 11.94 5.36 -7.59
N SER A 207 11.54 6.61 -7.85
CA SER A 207 12.29 7.81 -7.44
C SER A 207 12.42 7.97 -5.91
N THR A 208 11.49 7.41 -5.13
CA THR A 208 11.55 7.39 -3.65
C THR A 208 12.67 6.49 -3.13
N ARG A 209 13.18 5.60 -3.98
CA ARG A 209 14.17 4.58 -3.65
C ARG A 209 13.75 3.66 -2.49
N ASN A 210 12.45 3.56 -2.19
CA ASN A 210 11.93 2.73 -1.10
C ASN A 210 11.57 1.31 -1.61
N PRO A 211 12.28 0.25 -1.17
CA PRO A 211 12.01 -1.12 -1.61
C PRO A 211 10.61 -1.64 -1.24
N GLU A 212 10.08 -1.27 -0.07
CA GLU A 212 8.77 -1.72 0.39
C GLU A 212 7.65 -1.06 -0.42
N GLU A 213 7.78 0.23 -0.73
CA GLU A 213 6.85 0.94 -1.61
C GLU A 213 6.83 0.32 -3.02
N LEU A 214 8.01 -0.02 -3.56
CA LEU A 214 8.10 -0.72 -4.85
C LEU A 214 7.38 -2.07 -4.81
N LEU A 215 7.51 -2.83 -3.72
CA LEU A 215 6.78 -4.08 -3.56
C LEU A 215 5.26 -3.88 -3.52
N GLU A 216 4.78 -2.82 -2.86
CA GLU A 216 3.35 -2.51 -2.82
C GLU A 216 2.81 -2.15 -4.21
N VAL A 217 3.53 -1.30 -4.96
CA VAL A 217 3.20 -0.99 -6.35
C VAL A 217 3.21 -2.26 -7.20
N PHE A 218 4.26 -3.06 -7.14
CA PHE A 218 4.38 -4.31 -7.88
C PHE A 218 3.24 -5.29 -7.60
N THR A 219 2.83 -5.39 -6.34
CA THR A 219 1.71 -6.23 -5.91
C THR A 219 0.39 -5.75 -6.53
N LEU A 220 0.13 -4.44 -6.52
CA LEU A 220 -1.05 -3.84 -7.17
C LEU A 220 -1.05 -4.05 -8.68
N LEU A 221 0.12 -3.97 -9.33
CA LEU A 221 0.26 -4.21 -10.76
C LEU A 221 -0.05 -5.67 -11.11
N ASN A 222 0.49 -6.64 -10.37
CA ASN A 222 0.18 -8.06 -10.59
C ASN A 222 -1.30 -8.34 -10.38
N TRP A 223 -1.91 -7.74 -9.35
CA TRP A 223 -3.35 -7.88 -9.09
C TRP A 223 -4.23 -7.30 -10.19
N ALA A 224 -3.88 -6.13 -10.73
CA ALA A 224 -4.58 -5.53 -11.84
C ALA A 224 -4.41 -6.37 -13.12
N ALA A 225 -3.20 -6.88 -13.38
CA ALA A 225 -2.92 -7.72 -14.54
C ALA A 225 -3.73 -9.02 -14.50
N ALA A 226 -3.71 -9.73 -13.36
CA ALA A 226 -4.47 -10.95 -13.18
C ALA A 226 -5.99 -10.72 -13.33
N ALA A 227 -6.53 -9.66 -12.69
CA ALA A 227 -7.95 -9.35 -12.78
C ALA A 227 -8.41 -9.05 -14.24
N LEU A 228 -7.59 -8.34 -15.01
CA LEU A 228 -7.88 -8.08 -16.42
C LEU A 228 -7.86 -9.39 -17.23
N GLN A 229 -6.84 -10.24 -17.01
CA GLN A 229 -6.68 -11.52 -17.71
C GLN A 229 -7.82 -12.50 -17.41
N ASP A 230 -8.27 -12.60 -16.15
CA ASP A 230 -9.42 -13.43 -15.75
C ASP A 230 -10.69 -13.07 -16.52
N MET A 231 -10.79 -11.80 -16.95
CA MET A 231 -11.91 -11.24 -17.71
C MET A 231 -11.64 -11.19 -19.22
N GLY A 232 -10.59 -11.89 -19.70
CA GLY A 232 -10.21 -11.94 -21.11
C GLY A 232 -9.67 -10.61 -21.67
N GLN A 233 -9.31 -9.65 -20.81
CA GLN A 233 -8.74 -8.37 -21.21
C GLN A 233 -7.22 -8.37 -21.03
N SER A 234 -6.52 -7.73 -21.97
CA SER A 234 -5.06 -7.59 -21.87
C SER A 234 -4.68 -6.35 -21.07
N PRO A 235 -3.73 -6.46 -20.11
CA PRO A 235 -3.11 -5.29 -19.51
C PRO A 235 -2.40 -4.41 -20.54
N GLY A 236 -2.23 -3.13 -20.23
CA GLY A 236 -1.52 -2.21 -21.12
C GLY A 236 -0.04 -2.59 -21.28
N VAL A 237 0.56 -2.28 -22.44
CA VAL A 237 1.97 -2.62 -22.74
C VAL A 237 2.94 -2.09 -21.68
N ALA A 238 2.81 -0.81 -21.29
CA ALA A 238 3.67 -0.22 -20.26
C ALA A 238 3.45 -0.81 -18.85
N HIS A 239 2.27 -1.35 -18.58
CA HIS A 239 1.98 -2.04 -17.32
C HIS A 239 2.69 -3.41 -17.28
N ILE A 240 2.64 -4.17 -18.37
CA ILE A 240 3.38 -5.44 -18.48
C ILE A 240 4.90 -5.18 -18.39
N ALA A 241 5.40 -4.21 -19.14
CA ALA A 241 6.82 -3.84 -19.11
C ALA A 241 7.28 -3.42 -17.70
N ALA A 242 6.44 -2.70 -16.95
CA ALA A 242 6.72 -2.37 -15.56
C ALA A 242 6.82 -3.62 -14.66
N ILE A 243 5.92 -4.60 -14.79
CA ILE A 243 6.01 -5.86 -14.04
C ILE A 243 7.32 -6.59 -14.36
N GLU A 244 7.70 -6.64 -15.63
CA GLU A 244 8.94 -7.29 -16.09
C GLU A 244 10.20 -6.60 -15.58
N ALA A 245 10.23 -5.26 -15.56
CA ALA A 245 11.36 -4.46 -15.08
C ALA A 245 11.50 -4.48 -13.55
N VAL A 246 10.39 -4.44 -12.80
CA VAL A 246 10.39 -4.35 -11.35
C VAL A 246 10.79 -5.68 -10.67
N ALA A 247 10.44 -6.82 -11.26
CA ALA A 247 10.68 -8.12 -10.63
C ALA A 247 12.19 -8.42 -10.37
N PRO A 248 13.12 -8.19 -11.32
CA PRO A 248 14.57 -8.30 -11.06
C PRO A 248 15.08 -7.34 -9.99
N VAL A 249 14.54 -6.11 -9.91
CA VAL A 249 14.91 -5.12 -8.88
C VAL A 249 14.53 -5.64 -7.49
N LEU A 250 13.28 -6.06 -7.29
CA LEU A 250 12.84 -6.60 -6.01
C LEU A 250 13.61 -7.86 -5.60
N ARG A 251 14.00 -8.71 -6.57
CA ARG A 251 14.88 -9.85 -6.29
C ARG A 251 16.24 -9.41 -5.80
N ALA A 252 16.83 -8.39 -6.43
CA ALA A 252 18.12 -7.82 -6.01
C ALA A 252 18.02 -7.18 -4.61
N LEU A 253 16.89 -6.57 -4.25
CA LEU A 253 16.67 -5.94 -2.94
C LEU A 253 16.27 -6.92 -1.81
N ARG A 254 16.09 -8.21 -2.13
CA ARG A 254 15.76 -9.28 -1.18
C ARG A 254 17.00 -9.84 -0.48
N HIS A 255 17.03 -9.81 0.85
CA HIS A 255 18.04 -10.52 1.64
C HIS A 255 17.87 -12.04 1.58
N ALA A 256 18.91 -12.78 2.02
CA ALA A 256 18.91 -14.24 2.05
C ALA A 256 17.82 -14.86 2.96
N ASP A 257 17.27 -14.08 3.89
CA ASP A 257 16.16 -14.48 4.77
C ASP A 257 14.77 -14.26 4.15
N GLY A 258 14.71 -13.71 2.93
CA GLY A 258 13.47 -13.41 2.20
C GLY A 258 12.90 -12.01 2.45
N GLY A 259 13.43 -11.24 3.40
CA GLY A 259 12.98 -9.88 3.67
C GLY A 259 13.58 -8.86 2.70
N LEU A 260 12.92 -7.70 2.55
CA LEU A 260 13.48 -6.55 1.83
C LEU A 260 14.48 -5.78 2.70
N ALA A 261 15.42 -5.10 2.07
CA ALA A 261 16.29 -4.16 2.74
C ALA A 261 15.52 -2.93 3.27
N ARG A 262 15.86 -2.46 4.48
CA ARG A 262 15.18 -1.34 5.13
C ARG A 262 15.85 -0.01 4.81
N PHE A 263 15.30 0.71 3.84
CA PHE A 263 15.81 2.02 3.42
C PHE A 263 14.70 2.99 3.08
N HIS A 264 14.98 4.30 3.23
CA HIS A 264 14.13 5.41 2.81
C HIS A 264 12.65 5.27 3.19
N GLY A 265 12.41 4.91 4.46
CA GLY A 265 11.09 4.79 5.05
C GLY A 265 10.42 3.44 4.82
N GLY A 266 11.10 2.48 4.19
CA GLY A 266 10.65 1.11 4.03
C GLY A 266 11.10 0.19 5.17
N GLY A 267 10.26 -0.79 5.47
CA GLY A 267 10.55 -1.97 6.29
C GLY A 267 10.95 -3.18 5.45
N ARG A 268 10.85 -4.37 6.05
CA ARG A 268 11.17 -5.65 5.39
C ARG A 268 10.04 -6.17 4.48
N GLY A 269 8.89 -5.51 4.45
CA GLY A 269 7.65 -6.05 3.90
C GLY A 269 6.98 -7.07 4.84
N LEU A 270 5.71 -7.38 4.58
CA LEU A 270 5.03 -8.51 5.22
C LEU A 270 5.66 -9.83 4.79
N GLU A 271 5.76 -10.77 5.74
CA GLU A 271 6.29 -12.10 5.50
C GLU A 271 5.52 -12.80 4.35
N GLY A 272 6.27 -13.42 3.43
CA GLY A 272 5.72 -14.12 2.27
C GLY A 272 5.16 -13.23 1.15
N ARG A 273 4.89 -11.94 1.39
CA ARG A 273 4.32 -11.05 0.37
C ARG A 273 5.24 -10.90 -0.84
N LEU A 274 6.54 -10.68 -0.61
CA LEU A 274 7.52 -10.55 -1.69
C LEU A 274 7.58 -11.80 -2.57
N ASP A 275 7.72 -12.97 -1.96
CA ASP A 275 7.81 -14.23 -2.68
C ASP A 275 6.52 -14.54 -3.44
N ARG A 276 5.35 -14.29 -2.85
CA ARG A 276 4.05 -14.44 -3.52
C ARG A 276 3.93 -13.50 -4.72
N SER A 277 4.28 -12.23 -4.56
CA SER A 277 4.21 -11.25 -5.66
C SER A 277 5.17 -11.63 -6.80
N LEU A 278 6.41 -12.05 -6.49
CA LEU A 278 7.37 -12.51 -7.50
C LEU A 278 6.94 -13.81 -8.19
N ALA A 279 6.28 -14.73 -7.49
CA ALA A 279 5.74 -15.93 -8.09
C ALA A 279 4.56 -15.61 -9.02
N SER A 280 3.68 -14.69 -8.60
CA SER A 280 2.49 -14.31 -9.36
C SER A 280 2.79 -13.58 -10.67
N SER A 281 3.93 -12.92 -10.79
CA SER A 281 4.30 -12.21 -12.02
C SER A 281 4.76 -13.12 -13.15
N GLY A 282 5.17 -14.36 -12.85
CA GLY A 282 5.73 -15.29 -13.83
C GLY A 282 7.08 -14.87 -14.45
N VAL A 283 7.62 -13.71 -14.07
CA VAL A 283 8.89 -13.19 -14.61
C VAL A 283 10.04 -14.06 -14.13
N LYS A 284 10.82 -14.64 -15.04
CA LYS A 284 11.96 -15.49 -14.69
C LYS A 284 13.03 -14.70 -13.94
N ALA A 285 13.79 -15.39 -13.09
CA ALA A 285 14.93 -14.78 -12.42
C ALA A 285 16.03 -14.49 -13.46
N VAL A 286 16.50 -13.26 -13.48
CA VAL A 286 17.65 -12.80 -14.27
C VAL A 286 18.65 -12.20 -13.31
N SER A 287 19.95 -12.33 -13.60
CA SER A 287 20.99 -11.63 -12.86
C SER A 287 20.80 -10.13 -13.03
N ASN A 288 20.70 -9.42 -11.91
CA ASN A 288 20.72 -7.96 -11.92
C ASN A 288 22.18 -7.52 -11.85
N GLU A 289 22.68 -6.88 -12.90
CA GLU A 289 24.04 -6.32 -12.93
C GLU A 289 23.99 -4.85 -12.49
N GLY A 290 24.95 -4.44 -11.64
CA GLY A 290 25.03 -3.05 -11.17
C GLY A 290 24.12 -2.74 -9.98
N LEU A 291 23.54 -1.53 -9.98
CA LEU A 291 22.76 -1.00 -8.87
C LEU A 291 21.27 -1.18 -9.11
N ALA A 292 20.56 -1.79 -8.15
CA ALA A 292 19.11 -1.86 -8.15
C ALA A 292 18.55 -0.68 -7.35
N MET A 293 17.85 0.28 -7.95
CA MET A 293 17.37 1.51 -7.27
C MET A 293 18.48 2.29 -6.52
N GLY A 294 19.72 2.19 -7.00
CA GLY A 294 20.89 2.77 -6.34
C GLY A 294 21.47 1.95 -5.18
N TYR A 295 21.01 0.72 -4.98
CA TYR A 295 21.55 -0.21 -3.99
C TYR A 295 22.49 -1.22 -4.65
N ALA A 296 23.67 -1.38 -4.07
CA ALA A 296 24.61 -2.43 -4.44
C ALA A 296 24.32 -3.69 -3.63
N ARG A 297 24.34 -4.85 -4.30
CA ARG A 297 24.20 -6.14 -3.63
C ARG A 297 25.42 -7.02 -3.85
N ILE A 298 25.84 -7.67 -2.77
CA ILE A 298 26.77 -8.79 -2.81
C ILE A 298 26.09 -9.99 -2.13
N SER A 299 26.21 -11.17 -2.72
CA SER A 299 25.75 -12.40 -2.07
C SER A 299 26.71 -13.55 -2.34
N HIS A 300 26.99 -14.33 -1.29
CA HIS A 300 27.78 -15.55 -1.38
C HIS A 300 27.20 -16.60 -0.41
N GLY A 301 26.92 -17.80 -0.93
CA GLY A 301 26.24 -18.85 -0.17
C GLY A 301 24.91 -18.37 0.40
N ARG A 302 24.78 -18.41 1.73
CA ARG A 302 23.58 -17.96 2.46
C ARG A 302 23.69 -16.54 3.00
N THR A 303 24.73 -15.79 2.63
CA THR A 303 24.96 -14.43 3.13
C THR A 303 24.65 -13.40 2.05
N SER A 304 23.95 -12.33 2.41
CA SER A 304 23.67 -11.20 1.53
C SER A 304 23.97 -9.87 2.23
N VAL A 305 24.62 -8.97 1.49
CA VAL A 305 24.88 -7.59 1.89
C VAL A 305 24.22 -6.68 0.86
N ILE A 306 23.49 -5.68 1.34
CA ILE A 306 22.86 -4.65 0.51
C ILE A 306 23.28 -3.29 1.06
N ALA A 307 23.83 -2.42 0.20
CA ALA A 307 24.34 -1.12 0.58
C ALA A 307 23.74 0.01 -0.27
N ASP A 308 23.41 1.14 0.36
CA ASP A 308 22.96 2.36 -0.29
C ASP A 308 24.15 3.07 -0.98
N ALA A 309 24.25 2.88 -2.30
CA ALA A 309 25.38 3.31 -3.11
C ALA A 309 25.04 4.51 -4.01
N ALA A 310 23.92 5.20 -3.76
CA ALA A 310 23.49 6.32 -4.58
C ALA A 310 23.16 7.57 -3.75
N ARG A 311 22.92 8.67 -4.46
CA ARG A 311 22.53 9.93 -3.82
C ARG A 311 21.14 9.75 -3.17
N PRO A 312 20.87 10.41 -2.04
CA PRO A 312 19.53 10.44 -1.47
C PRO A 312 18.47 10.88 -2.51
N PRO A 313 17.21 10.44 -2.37
CA PRO A 313 16.12 10.88 -3.25
C PRO A 313 16.04 12.40 -3.36
N ARG A 314 15.65 12.89 -4.55
CA ARG A 314 15.40 14.32 -4.76
C ARG A 314 14.31 14.83 -3.82
N ALA A 315 14.29 16.13 -3.57
CA ALA A 315 13.40 16.76 -2.60
C ALA A 315 11.92 16.36 -2.80
N GLU A 316 11.47 16.26 -4.05
CA GLU A 316 10.10 15.90 -4.43
C GLU A 316 9.71 14.48 -3.99
N ALA A 317 10.64 13.52 -4.05
CA ALA A 317 10.46 12.11 -3.70
C ALA A 317 10.98 11.76 -2.28
N SER A 318 11.48 12.75 -1.54
CA SER A 318 12.19 12.55 -0.27
C SER A 318 11.31 12.64 0.98
N ALA A 319 9.97 12.65 0.84
CA ALA A 319 9.05 12.76 1.97
C ALA A 319 9.30 11.67 3.05
N ASN A 320 9.64 10.46 2.60
CA ASN A 320 10.09 9.33 3.42
C ASN A 320 11.60 9.08 3.33
N GLY A 321 12.36 9.93 2.63
CA GLY A 321 13.80 9.76 2.40
C GLY A 321 14.61 9.80 3.70
N HIS A 322 15.66 8.99 3.76
CA HIS A 322 16.57 8.85 4.90
C HIS A 322 17.96 9.40 4.55
N ALA A 323 18.69 9.87 5.57
CA ALA A 323 20.11 10.22 5.49
C ALA A 323 20.99 8.96 5.63
N SER A 324 20.80 8.02 4.69
CA SER A 324 21.32 6.65 4.74
C SER A 324 22.47 6.37 3.77
N THR A 325 23.06 7.38 3.14
CA THR A 325 24.10 7.15 2.13
C THR A 325 25.26 6.31 2.70
N LEU A 326 25.70 5.29 1.94
CA LEU A 326 26.67 4.27 2.32
C LEU A 326 26.24 3.32 3.44
N ALA A 327 25.01 3.43 3.96
CA ALA A 327 24.51 2.47 4.92
C ALA A 327 24.31 1.10 4.29
N PHE A 328 24.52 0.06 5.09
CA PHE A 328 24.38 -1.31 4.62
C PHE A 328 23.63 -2.19 5.63
N GLU A 329 23.03 -3.24 5.10
CA GLU A 329 22.47 -4.34 5.89
C GLU A 329 23.19 -5.65 5.54
N LEU A 330 23.33 -6.54 6.52
CA LEU A 330 23.92 -7.87 6.36
C LEU A 330 23.01 -8.92 6.97
N THR A 331 22.68 -9.93 6.18
CA THR A 331 21.94 -11.12 6.61
C THR A 331 22.77 -12.36 6.33
N SER A 332 22.85 -13.28 7.30
CA SER A 332 23.46 -14.60 7.13
C SER A 332 22.45 -15.70 7.44
N GLY A 333 22.13 -16.51 6.42
CA GLY A 333 21.04 -17.47 6.48
C GLY A 333 19.70 -16.77 6.73
N ARG A 334 19.01 -17.16 7.80
CA ARG A 334 17.75 -16.56 8.24
C ARG A 334 17.93 -15.52 9.35
N ARG A 335 19.17 -15.11 9.64
CA ARG A 335 19.51 -14.23 10.76
C ARG A 335 20.01 -12.89 10.23
N PRO A 336 19.25 -11.80 10.41
CA PRO A 336 19.77 -10.45 10.22
C PRO A 336 20.88 -10.20 11.24
N VAL A 337 22.06 -9.77 10.78
CA VAL A 337 23.23 -9.52 11.63
C VAL A 337 23.44 -8.01 11.79
N ILE A 338 23.37 -7.28 10.69
CA ILE A 338 23.46 -5.81 10.66
C ILE A 338 22.21 -5.29 9.97
N VAL A 339 21.49 -4.40 10.64
CA VAL A 339 20.21 -3.88 10.18
C VAL A 339 20.14 -2.37 10.38
N ASN A 340 19.38 -1.70 9.53
CA ASN A 340 18.95 -0.33 9.78
C ASN A 340 17.67 -0.35 10.64
N CYS A 341 17.38 0.75 11.34
CA CYS A 341 16.19 0.83 12.19
C CYS A 341 14.87 0.79 11.40
N GLY A 342 14.90 1.11 10.09
CA GLY A 342 13.72 1.19 9.24
C GLY A 342 12.91 2.47 9.45
N SER A 343 11.62 2.45 9.06
CA SER A 343 10.81 3.66 8.91
C SER A 343 10.52 4.45 10.19
N GLY A 344 10.47 3.77 11.34
CA GLY A 344 10.02 4.35 12.61
C GLY A 344 8.57 4.86 12.62
N ALA A 345 7.82 4.73 11.51
CA ALA A 345 6.51 5.36 11.33
C ALA A 345 5.44 4.81 12.28
N THR A 346 5.48 3.50 12.54
CA THR A 346 4.56 2.80 13.46
C THR A 346 4.76 3.20 14.93
N PHE A 347 5.79 3.99 15.24
CA PHE A 347 6.04 4.50 16.60
C PHE A 347 5.77 6.01 16.71
N GLY A 348 5.22 6.63 15.67
CA GLY A 348 4.79 8.02 15.67
C GLY A 348 5.81 8.98 15.06
N LYS A 349 5.45 10.27 15.03
CA LYS A 349 6.19 11.31 14.26
C LYS A 349 7.64 11.51 14.73
N SER A 350 7.90 11.41 16.04
CA SER A 350 9.24 11.55 16.61
C SER A 350 10.16 10.41 16.18
N TRP A 351 9.71 9.17 16.31
CA TRP A 351 10.44 7.98 15.88
C TRP A 351 10.59 7.90 14.37
N ARG A 352 9.56 8.29 13.61
CA ARG A 352 9.67 8.47 12.15
C ARG A 352 10.78 9.45 11.80
N ARG A 353 10.92 10.57 12.52
CA ARG A 353 11.99 11.54 12.28
C ARG A 353 13.36 10.97 12.66
N ALA A 354 13.45 10.28 13.80
CA ALA A 354 14.69 9.65 14.27
C ALA A 354 15.18 8.55 13.31
N GLY A 355 14.28 7.69 12.82
CA GLY A 355 14.59 6.61 11.87
C GLY A 355 15.18 7.12 10.55
N ARG A 356 14.97 8.39 10.20
CA ARG A 356 15.50 9.02 8.99
C ARG A 356 16.92 9.56 9.15
N ALA A 357 17.42 9.70 10.37
CA ALA A 357 18.73 10.27 10.65
C ALA A 357 19.84 9.23 10.44
N THR A 358 21.06 9.69 10.14
CA THR A 358 22.23 8.81 9.94
C THR A 358 22.53 7.88 11.12
N PRO A 359 22.39 8.30 12.40
CA PRO A 359 22.60 7.39 13.53
C PRO A 359 21.68 6.16 13.59
N SER A 360 20.57 6.17 12.85
CA SER A 360 19.63 5.04 12.74
C SER A 360 20.04 4.02 11.66
N HIS A 361 21.22 4.19 11.07
CA HIS A 361 21.72 3.40 9.97
C HIS A 361 23.15 2.92 10.23
N SER A 362 23.51 1.78 9.66
CA SER A 362 24.86 1.22 9.76
C SER A 362 25.78 1.88 8.74
N THR A 363 26.24 3.09 9.04
CA THR A 363 27.12 3.92 8.19
C THR A 363 28.00 4.84 9.06
N LEU A 364 28.90 5.58 8.42
CA LEU A 364 29.73 6.60 9.08
C LEU A 364 28.92 7.88 9.31
N GLY A 365 28.98 8.41 10.53
CA GLY A 365 28.55 9.78 10.87
C GLY A 365 29.75 10.62 11.28
N LEU A 366 29.75 11.92 10.95
CA LEU A 366 30.78 12.88 11.35
C LEU A 366 30.21 13.76 12.46
N GLU A 367 30.82 13.74 13.64
CA GLU A 367 30.42 14.58 14.79
C GLU A 367 28.92 14.46 15.17
N GLY A 368 28.30 13.30 14.92
CA GLY A 368 26.87 13.09 15.16
C GLY A 368 25.94 13.76 14.14
N LEU A 369 26.48 14.42 13.11
CA LEU A 369 25.71 15.03 12.03
C LEU A 369 25.23 13.97 11.04
N SER A 370 24.04 14.20 10.50
CA SER A 370 23.48 13.35 9.44
C SER A 370 24.02 13.74 8.06
N SER A 371 24.23 12.75 7.20
CA SER A 371 24.72 12.92 5.82
C SER A 371 23.78 13.72 4.91
N SER A 372 22.56 14.02 5.37
CA SER A 372 21.60 14.87 4.68
C SER A 372 20.70 15.59 5.68
N ARG A 373 20.25 16.80 5.34
CA ARG A 373 19.40 17.64 6.18
C ARG A 373 17.92 17.49 5.83
N LEU A 374 17.09 17.39 6.86
CA LEU A 374 15.63 17.41 6.76
C LEU A 374 15.14 18.86 6.89
N GLY A 375 14.48 19.39 5.85
CA GLY A 375 13.85 20.69 5.87
C GLY A 375 12.58 20.74 6.72
N THR A 376 11.98 21.92 6.85
CA THR A 376 10.78 22.19 7.67
C THR A 376 9.56 21.35 7.26
N ALA A 377 9.41 21.03 5.98
CA ALA A 377 8.38 20.12 5.45
C ALA A 377 8.77 18.63 5.56
N GLY A 378 9.88 18.30 6.22
CA GLY A 378 10.39 16.95 6.33
C GLY A 378 10.92 16.38 5.00
N LYS A 379 11.22 17.20 4.00
CA LYS A 379 11.90 16.79 2.76
C LYS A 379 13.42 16.93 2.92
N LEU A 380 14.20 16.15 2.19
CA LEU A 380 15.65 16.33 2.13
C LEU A 380 15.96 17.61 1.34
N ILE A 381 16.72 18.53 1.94
CA ILE A 381 16.97 19.86 1.36
C ILE A 381 18.40 20.04 0.86
N GLU A 382 19.41 19.58 1.62
CA GLU A 382 20.83 19.75 1.27
C GLU A 382 21.71 18.65 1.90
N ARG A 383 22.86 18.39 1.28
CA ARG A 383 23.94 17.58 1.86
C ARG A 383 24.67 18.42 2.93
N ALA A 384 24.96 17.81 4.07
CA ALA A 384 25.83 18.42 5.07
C ALA A 384 27.29 18.32 4.62
#